data_AF-A0A918TFC2-F1
#
_entry.id   AF-A0A918TFC2-F1
#
_cell.length_a   1.000
_cell.length_b   1.000
_cell.length_c   1.000
_cell.angle_alpha   90.00
_cell.angle_beta   90.00
_cell.angle_gamma   90.00
#
_symmetry.space_group_name_H-M   'P 1'
#
loop_
_entity.id
_entity.type
_entity.pdbx_description
1 polymer ?
#
loop_
_entity_poly.entity_id
_entity_poly.type
_entity_poly.pdbx_seq_one_letter_code
_entity_poly.pdbx_strand_id
1 'polypeptide(L)'
;MTEIAKTDLDPARLLLLARRARDTKALTRSANDRLADLRERQQEIRRAANLARSNADLSDPRGRAGHLERGQKLEEEADDLKRQISALGEEIDDLSGVSGAAAMTFQRAMQHAVEIGLTVPTELQDHVNAITRHPGFPLGMATTASAGGQQ
;
A
#
# COMPACT_ATOMS: atom_id res chain seq x y z
N MET A 1 8.51 38.94 26.83
CA MET A 1 7.94 37.67 27.31
C MET A 1 6.99 37.18 26.24
N THR A 2 7.48 36.36 25.32
CA THR A 2 6.69 35.78 24.24
C THR A 2 6.01 34.54 24.79
N GLU A 3 4.71 34.61 24.97
CA GLU A 3 3.84 33.51 25.36
C GLU A 3 3.91 32.45 24.26
N ILE A 4 4.73 31.42 24.48
CA ILE A 4 4.77 30.25 23.61
C ILE A 4 3.43 29.56 23.85
N ALA A 5 2.48 29.77 22.93
CA ALA A 5 1.22 29.05 22.90
C ALA A 5 1.55 27.56 23.04
N LYS A 6 1.23 26.98 24.20
CA LYS A 6 1.27 25.54 24.42
C LYS A 6 0.47 24.92 23.31
N THR A 7 1.18 24.37 22.33
CA THR A 7 0.57 23.58 21.28
C THR A 7 0.24 22.28 21.97
N ASP A 8 -0.89 22.25 22.68
CA ASP A 8 -1.33 21.08 23.41
C ASP A 8 -1.44 19.95 22.39
N LEU A 9 -0.56 18.98 22.57
CA LEU A 9 -0.46 17.81 21.74
C LEU A 9 -1.69 16.96 22.02
N ASP A 10 -2.75 17.13 21.22
CA ASP A 10 -4.00 16.42 21.41
C ASP A 10 -3.80 14.91 21.14
N PRO A 11 -3.82 14.05 22.17
CA PRO A 11 -3.59 12.62 22.02
C PRO A 11 -4.69 11.95 21.18
N ALA A 12 -5.92 12.48 21.18
CA ALA A 12 -7.00 11.96 20.34
C ALA A 12 -6.69 12.17 18.85
N ARG A 13 -6.11 13.32 18.50
CA ARG A 13 -5.70 13.63 17.12
C ARG A 13 -4.55 12.72 16.66
N LEU A 14 -3.63 12.37 17.55
CA LEU A 14 -2.56 11.42 17.26
C LEU A 14 -3.06 9.99 17.06
N LEU A 15 -4.00 9.54 17.90
CA LEU A 15 -4.64 8.24 17.73
C LEU A 15 -5.41 8.15 16.41
N LEU A 16 -6.10 9.22 16.01
CA LEU A 16 -6.80 9.29 14.72
C LEU A 16 -5.82 9.20 13.53
N LEU A 17 -4.67 9.88 13.60
CA LEU A 17 -3.63 9.79 12.57
C LEU A 17 -3.03 8.40 12.47
N ALA A 18 -2.69 7.79 13.62
CA ALA A 18 -2.18 6.43 13.68
C ALA A 18 -3.17 5.41 13.10
N ARG A 19 -4.46 5.53 13.47
CA ARG A 19 -5.53 4.68 12.95
C ARG A 19 -5.68 4.86 11.44
N ARG A 20 -5.72 6.10 10.95
CA ARG A 20 -5.80 6.40 9.52
C ARG A 20 -4.62 5.83 8.74
N ALA A 21 -3.40 5.94 9.26
CA ALA A 21 -2.20 5.35 8.63
C ALA A 21 -2.29 3.82 8.55
N ARG A 22 -2.80 3.17 9.61
CA ARG A 22 -3.01 1.71 9.64
C ARG A 22 -4.08 1.25 8.66
N ASP A 23 -5.23 1.92 8.64
CA ASP A 23 -6.36 1.54 7.78
C ASP A 23 -6.00 1.73 6.30
N THR A 24 -5.36 2.86 5.95
CA THR A 24 -4.84 3.09 4.59
C THR A 24 -3.80 2.05 4.18
N LYS A 25 -2.89 1.64 5.07
CA LYS A 25 -1.91 0.58 4.80
C LYS A 25 -2.58 -0.78 4.53
N ALA A 26 -3.63 -1.13 5.27
CA ALA A 26 -4.39 -2.34 5.03
C ALA A 26 -5.08 -2.32 3.65
N LEU A 27 -5.63 -1.16 3.26
CA LEU A 27 -6.21 -0.95 1.93
C LEU A 27 -5.15 -1.07 0.83
N THR A 28 -3.99 -0.42 0.99
CA THR A 28 -2.86 -0.53 0.05
C THR A 28 -2.42 -1.98 -0.12
N ARG A 29 -2.33 -2.77 0.97
CA ARG A 29 -2.01 -4.20 0.87
C ARG A 29 -3.06 -4.96 0.07
N SER A 30 -4.34 -4.78 0.41
CA SER A 30 -5.42 -5.47 -0.31
C SER A 30 -5.47 -5.09 -1.80
N ALA A 31 -5.19 -3.83 -2.13
CA ALA A 31 -5.11 -3.37 -3.52
C ALA A 31 -3.90 -3.99 -4.25
N ASN A 32 -2.75 -4.13 -3.59
CA ASN A 32 -1.59 -4.83 -4.15
C ASN A 32 -1.87 -6.32 -4.41
N ASP A 33 -2.58 -7.00 -3.51
CA ASP A 33 -2.98 -8.40 -3.71
C ASP A 33 -3.88 -8.51 -4.96
N ARG A 34 -4.89 -7.65 -5.09
CA ARG A 34 -5.72 -7.57 -6.32
C ARG A 34 -4.92 -7.27 -7.58
N LEU A 35 -3.91 -6.40 -7.49
CA LEU A 35 -3.03 -6.07 -8.61
C LEU A 35 -2.22 -7.30 -9.06
N ALA A 36 -1.77 -8.12 -8.11
CA ALA A 36 -1.09 -9.37 -8.41
C ALA A 36 -2.02 -10.36 -9.13
N ASP A 37 -3.24 -10.54 -8.61
CA ASP A 37 -4.26 -11.42 -9.21
C ASP A 37 -4.61 -10.99 -10.65
N LEU A 38 -4.80 -9.68 -10.89
CA LEU A 38 -5.09 -9.16 -12.22
C LEU A 38 -3.93 -9.38 -13.19
N ARG A 39 -2.68 -9.22 -12.73
CA ARG A 39 -1.48 -9.47 -13.55
C ARG A 39 -1.34 -10.94 -13.91
N GLU A 40 -1.61 -11.84 -12.96
CA GLU A 40 -1.63 -13.27 -13.21
C GLU A 40 -2.68 -13.62 -14.27
N ARG A 41 -3.93 -13.16 -14.06
CA ARG A 41 -5.02 -13.37 -15.02
C ARG A 41 -4.70 -12.82 -16.41
N GLN A 42 -4.09 -11.64 -16.50
CA GLN A 42 -3.65 -11.07 -17.78
C GLN A 42 -2.65 -11.98 -18.49
N GLN A 43 -1.69 -12.54 -17.76
CA GLN A 43 -0.70 -13.46 -18.33
C GLN A 43 -1.35 -14.76 -18.80
N GLU A 44 -2.27 -15.31 -18.03
CA GLU A 44 -3.02 -16.52 -18.41
C GLU A 44 -3.80 -16.31 -19.70
N ILE A 45 -4.52 -15.20 -19.82
CA ILE A 45 -5.29 -14.87 -21.03
C ILE A 45 -4.36 -14.68 -22.23
N ARG A 46 -3.21 -14.03 -22.06
CA ARG A 46 -2.21 -13.92 -23.15
C ARG A 46 -1.68 -15.29 -23.57
N ARG A 47 -1.44 -16.21 -22.63
CA ARG A 47 -1.05 -17.59 -22.96
C ARG A 47 -2.17 -18.30 -23.73
N ALA A 48 -3.43 -18.13 -23.31
CA ALA A 48 -4.58 -18.69 -24.00
C ALA A 48 -4.77 -18.12 -25.42
N ALA A 49 -4.55 -16.82 -25.62
CA ALA A 49 -4.59 -16.16 -26.92
C ALA A 49 -3.52 -16.72 -27.87
N ASN A 50 -2.29 -16.89 -27.37
CA ASN A 50 -1.21 -17.51 -28.13
C ASN A 50 -1.53 -18.96 -28.50
N LEU A 51 -2.09 -19.74 -27.57
CA LEU A 51 -2.51 -21.11 -27.86
C LEU A 51 -3.62 -21.16 -28.91
N ALA A 52 -4.58 -20.24 -28.87
CA ALA A 52 -5.62 -20.14 -29.88
C ALA A 52 -5.01 -19.86 -31.27
N ARG A 53 -4.03 -18.96 -31.37
CA ARG A 53 -3.30 -18.71 -32.64
C ARG A 53 -2.55 -19.94 -33.13
N SER A 54 -1.81 -20.61 -32.25
CA SER A 54 -1.10 -21.84 -32.61
C SER A 54 -2.06 -22.93 -33.10
N ASN A 55 -3.23 -23.08 -32.49
CA ASN A 55 -4.25 -24.01 -32.94
C ASN A 55 -4.87 -23.59 -34.28
N ALA A 56 -4.99 -22.29 -34.54
CA ALA A 56 -5.45 -21.79 -35.82
C ALA A 56 -4.52 -22.19 -36.97
N ASP A 57 -3.20 -22.18 -36.74
CA ASP A 57 -2.19 -22.57 -37.72
C ASP A 57 -2.22 -24.07 -38.06
N LEU A 58 -2.70 -24.90 -37.12
CA LEU A 58 -2.82 -26.35 -37.28
C LEU A 58 -4.20 -26.82 -37.78
N SER A 59 -5.17 -25.91 -37.87
CA SER A 59 -6.56 -26.25 -38.18
C SER A 59 -6.88 -26.16 -39.67
N ASP A 60 -7.94 -26.87 -40.07
CA ASP A 60 -8.56 -26.68 -41.38
C ASP A 60 -9.12 -25.23 -41.53
N PRO A 61 -9.50 -24.78 -42.73
CA PRO A 61 -9.92 -23.39 -42.93
C PRO A 61 -11.11 -22.94 -42.06
N ARG A 62 -12.02 -23.85 -41.69
CA ARG A 62 -13.17 -23.53 -40.84
C ARG A 62 -12.78 -23.44 -39.36
N GLY A 63 -11.98 -24.39 -38.87
CA GLY A 63 -11.42 -24.39 -37.52
C GLY A 63 -10.47 -23.22 -37.29
N ARG A 64 -9.66 -22.87 -38.31
CA ARG A 64 -8.75 -21.72 -38.29
C ARG A 64 -9.49 -20.41 -38.00
N ALA A 65 -10.60 -20.16 -38.68
CA ALA A 65 -11.39 -18.95 -38.46
C ALA A 65 -11.90 -18.84 -37.01
N GLY A 66 -12.43 -19.92 -36.44
CA GLY A 66 -12.92 -19.95 -35.05
C GLY A 66 -11.80 -19.76 -34.02
N HIS A 67 -10.62 -20.32 -34.27
CA HIS A 67 -9.46 -20.12 -33.40
C HIS A 67 -8.90 -18.69 -33.46
N LEU A 68 -8.89 -18.06 -34.63
CA LEU A 68 -8.48 -16.66 -34.79
C LEU A 68 -9.46 -15.71 -34.08
N GLU A 69 -10.77 -15.91 -34.24
CA GLU A 69 -11.79 -15.11 -33.55
C GLU A 69 -11.65 -15.24 -32.02
N ARG A 70 -11.45 -16.46 -31.52
CA ARG A 70 -11.20 -16.70 -30.09
C ARG A 70 -9.92 -16.02 -29.62
N GLY A 71 -8.84 -16.08 -30.41
CA GLY A 71 -7.59 -15.40 -30.11
C GLY A 71 -7.77 -13.88 -29.97
N GLN A 72 -8.51 -13.26 -30.90
CA GLN A 72 -8.80 -11.83 -30.87
C GLN A 72 -9.58 -11.42 -29.61
N LYS A 73 -10.64 -12.15 -29.26
CA LYS A 73 -11.43 -11.88 -28.03
C LYS A 73 -10.58 -11.96 -26.77
N LEU A 74 -9.66 -12.92 -26.70
CA LEU A 74 -8.74 -13.05 -25.56
C LEU A 74 -7.73 -11.90 -25.51
N GLU A 75 -7.27 -11.38 -26.65
CA GLU A 75 -6.41 -10.20 -26.67
C GLU A 75 -7.12 -8.94 -26.20
N GLU A 76 -8.37 -8.74 -26.63
CA GLU A 76 -9.22 -7.66 -26.14
C GLU A 76 -9.39 -7.74 -24.61
N GLU A 77 -9.70 -8.93 -24.06
CA GLU A 77 -9.80 -9.13 -22.60
C GLU A 77 -8.46 -8.84 -21.89
N ALA A 78 -7.32 -9.22 -22.48
CA ALA A 78 -6.00 -8.94 -21.91
C ALA A 78 -5.65 -7.44 -21.90
N ASP A 79 -6.13 -6.69 -22.89
CA ASP A 79 -5.96 -5.24 -22.96
C ASP A 79 -6.89 -4.51 -22.00
N ASP A 80 -8.11 -5.00 -21.80
CA ASP A 80 -9.02 -4.49 -20.76
C ASP A 80 -8.44 -4.71 -19.36
N LEU A 81 -7.88 -5.89 -19.09
CA LEU A 81 -7.16 -6.15 -17.85
C LEU A 81 -5.94 -5.23 -17.70
N LYS A 82 -5.23 -4.92 -18.80
CA LYS A 82 -4.10 -3.97 -18.76
C LYS A 82 -4.56 -2.61 -18.27
N ARG A 83 -5.71 -2.12 -18.75
CA ARG A 83 -6.29 -0.83 -18.32
C ARG A 83 -6.67 -0.87 -16.84
N GLN A 84 -7.27 -1.97 -16.37
CA GLN A 84 -7.61 -2.14 -14.95
C GLN A 84 -6.37 -2.17 -14.05
N ILE A 85 -5.30 -2.86 -14.48
CA ILE A 85 -4.01 -2.90 -13.78
C ILE A 85 -3.41 -1.50 -13.66
N SER A 86 -3.46 -0.70 -14.74
CA SER A 86 -2.98 0.69 -14.71
C SER A 86 -3.78 1.56 -13.75
N ALA A 87 -5.12 1.53 -13.83
CA ALA A 87 -5.98 2.31 -12.95
C ALA A 87 -5.80 1.93 -11.46
N LEU A 88 -5.69 0.63 -11.16
CA LEU A 88 -5.44 0.16 -9.80
C LEU A 88 -4.03 0.52 -9.30
N GLY A 89 -3.05 0.57 -10.21
CA GLY A 89 -1.70 1.05 -9.90
C GLY A 89 -1.70 2.51 -9.43
N GLU A 90 -2.42 3.38 -10.14
CA GLU A 90 -2.61 4.78 -9.76
C GLU A 90 -3.29 4.91 -8.39
N GLU A 91 -4.34 4.13 -8.13
CA GLU A 91 -5.02 4.09 -6.83
C GLU A 91 -4.08 3.66 -5.68
N ILE A 92 -3.22 2.67 -5.93
CA ILE A 92 -2.22 2.21 -4.94
C ILE A 92 -1.21 3.31 -4.62
N ASP A 93 -0.74 4.03 -5.64
CA ASP A 93 0.22 5.13 -5.47
C ASP A 93 -0.40 6.26 -4.63
N ASP A 94 -1.65 6.63 -4.91
CA ASP A 94 -2.39 7.63 -4.15
C ASP A 94 -2.59 7.21 -2.68
N LEU A 95 -3.05 5.97 -2.45
CA LEU A 95 -3.23 5.43 -1.10
C LEU A 95 -1.92 5.38 -0.32
N SER A 96 -0.83 5.01 -0.99
CA SER A 96 0.51 4.95 -0.39
C SER A 96 1.02 6.35 -0.03
N GLY A 97 0.76 7.35 -0.88
CA GLY A 97 1.08 8.75 -0.61
C GLY A 97 0.34 9.28 0.62
N VAL A 98 -0.96 9.02 0.73
CA VAL A 98 -1.78 9.41 1.89
C VAL A 98 -1.30 8.73 3.17
N SER A 99 -1.00 7.43 3.11
CA SER A 99 -0.50 6.68 4.27
C SER A 99 0.87 7.20 4.74
N GLY A 100 1.79 7.46 3.79
CA GLY A 100 3.12 8.02 4.08
C GLY A 100 3.05 9.41 4.71
N ALA A 101 2.20 10.30 4.19
CA ALA A 101 2.00 11.63 4.75
C ALA A 101 1.42 11.59 6.18
N ALA A 102 0.45 10.72 6.43
CA ALA A 102 -0.13 10.51 7.76
C ALA A 102 0.92 9.97 8.75
N ALA A 103 1.71 8.99 8.35
CA ALA A 103 2.79 8.42 9.16
C ALA A 103 3.87 9.46 9.52
N MET A 104 4.31 10.26 8.54
CA MET A 104 5.28 11.34 8.79
C MET A 104 4.74 12.41 9.72
N THR A 105 3.47 12.79 9.57
CA THR A 105 2.82 13.79 10.44
C THR A 105 2.74 13.27 11.87
N PHE A 106 2.36 12.01 12.04
CA PHE A 106 2.32 11.34 13.33
C PHE A 106 3.71 11.29 13.97
N GLN A 107 4.75 10.91 13.23
CA GLN A 107 6.11 10.83 13.75
C GLN A 107 6.67 12.20 14.17
N ARG A 108 6.43 13.25 13.38
CA ARG A 108 6.83 14.63 13.75
C ARG A 108 6.15 15.09 15.03
N ALA A 109 4.86 14.82 15.17
CA ALA A 109 4.13 15.21 16.36
C ALA A 109 4.61 14.44 17.60
N MET A 110 4.93 13.16 17.46
CA MET A 110 5.55 12.35 18.52
C MET A 110 6.94 12.86 18.92
N GLN A 111 7.76 13.24 17.94
CA GLN A 111 9.08 13.81 18.20
C GLN A 111 8.98 15.14 18.95
N HIS A 112 8.07 16.02 18.53
CA HIS A 112 7.79 17.28 19.22
C HIS A 112 7.29 17.04 20.65
N ALA A 113 6.45 16.02 20.87
CA ALA A 113 5.97 15.63 22.21
C ALA A 113 7.11 15.25 23.16
N VAL A 114 8.08 14.47 22.67
CA VAL A 114 9.28 14.09 23.43
C VAL A 114 10.14 15.30 23.72
N GLU A 115 10.34 16.19 22.74
CA GLU A 115 11.16 17.41 22.89
C GLU A 115 10.61 18.38 23.95
N ILE A 116 9.29 18.46 24.11
CA ILE A 116 8.63 19.30 25.13
C ILE A 116 8.39 18.56 26.46
N GLY A 117 8.89 17.34 26.62
CA GLY A 117 8.78 16.56 27.86
C GLY A 117 7.38 16.02 28.15
N LEU A 118 6.51 15.93 27.14
CA LEU A 118 5.17 15.37 27.27
C LEU A 118 5.25 13.84 27.25
N THR A 119 4.69 13.20 28.28
CA THR A 119 4.66 11.74 28.39
C THR A 119 3.77 11.15 27.30
N VAL A 120 4.36 10.37 26.40
CA VAL A 120 3.62 9.67 25.35
C VAL A 120 2.87 8.48 25.97
N PRO A 121 1.54 8.37 25.81
CA PRO A 121 0.79 7.17 26.15
C PRO A 121 1.36 5.91 25.50
N THR A 122 1.53 4.83 26.26
CA THR A 122 2.08 3.54 25.79
C THR A 122 1.32 2.96 24.60
N GLU A 123 0.02 3.22 24.53
CA GLU A 123 -0.87 2.85 23.42
C GLU A 123 -0.41 3.45 22.07
N LEU A 124 0.16 4.66 22.09
CA LEU A 124 0.72 5.31 20.90
C LEU A 124 2.08 4.73 20.49
N GLN A 125 2.85 4.19 21.43
CA GLN A 125 4.13 3.53 21.15
C GLN A 125 3.97 2.23 20.36
N ASP A 126 2.92 1.45 20.63
CA ASP A 126 2.60 0.26 19.85
C ASP A 126 2.22 0.61 18.40
N HIS A 127 1.52 1.73 18.21
CA HIS A 127 1.20 2.25 16.89
C HIS A 127 2.44 2.74 16.13
N VAL A 128 3.38 3.43 16.80
CA VAL A 128 4.67 3.81 16.21
C VAL A 128 5.40 2.56 15.71
N ASN A 129 5.52 1.52 16.54
CA ASN A 129 6.23 0.28 16.19
C ASN A 129 5.58 -0.47 15.02
N ALA A 130 4.24 -0.47 14.92
CA ALA A 130 3.51 -1.05 13.80
C ALA A 130 3.69 -0.28 12.48
N ILE A 131 4.00 1.02 12.57
CA ILE A 131 4.25 1.91 11.43
C ILE A 131 5.73 1.85 11.00
N THR A 132 6.69 1.78 11.92
CA THR A 132 8.15 1.90 11.67
C THR A 132 8.88 0.59 11.30
N ARG A 133 8.34 -0.61 11.57
CA ARG A 133 9.02 -1.90 11.29
C ARG A 133 8.98 -2.39 9.82
N HIS A 134 9.03 -1.52 8.80
CA HIS A 134 9.20 -1.95 7.39
C HIS A 134 10.47 -1.36 6.74
N PRO A 135 11.19 -2.12 5.89
CA PRO A 135 12.45 -1.71 5.28
C PRO A 135 12.16 -0.75 4.14
N GLY A 136 12.65 0.48 4.27
CA GLY A 136 12.36 1.60 3.35
C GLY A 136 12.34 2.95 4.04
N PHE A 137 12.23 2.96 5.38
CA PHE A 137 12.38 4.16 6.20
C PHE A 137 13.75 4.17 6.89
N PRO A 138 14.47 5.31 6.92
CA PRO A 138 15.77 5.38 7.57
C PRO A 138 15.61 5.10 9.07
N LEU A 139 16.12 3.94 9.47
CA LEU A 139 16.37 3.55 10.85
C LEU A 139 17.42 4.49 11.42
N GLY A 140 16.95 5.54 12.08
CA GLY A 140 17.80 6.48 12.79
C GLY A 140 17.16 6.93 14.09
N MET A 141 16.80 5.99 14.97
CA MET A 141 16.76 6.23 16.42
C MET A 141 16.77 4.88 17.14
N ALA A 142 17.99 4.39 17.39
CA ALA A 142 18.22 3.36 18.37
C ALA A 142 17.93 3.91 19.77
N THR A 143 17.04 3.20 20.49
CA THR A 143 17.06 2.91 21.93
C THR A 143 17.69 3.93 22.88
N THR A 144 16.91 4.36 23.87
CA THR A 144 17.29 4.17 25.28
C THR A 144 16.08 3.70 26.08
N ALA A 145 16.13 2.44 26.50
CA ALA A 145 15.32 1.92 27.59
C ALA A 145 15.66 2.69 28.88
N SER A 146 14.66 3.15 29.61
CA SER A 146 14.81 3.56 31.01
C SER A 146 13.97 2.61 31.86
N ALA A 147 14.61 1.53 32.30
CA ALA A 147 14.10 0.69 33.37
C ALA A 147 14.20 1.46 34.69
N GLY A 148 13.08 2.02 35.14
CA GLY A 148 12.94 2.58 36.49
C GLY A 148 12.54 1.48 37.46
N GLY A 149 13.52 0.79 38.05
CA GLY A 149 13.36 -0.05 39.23
C GLY A 149 14.01 0.65 40.43
N GLN A 150 13.20 1.20 41.34
CA GLN A 150 13.62 1.56 42.69
C GLN A 150 12.79 0.75 43.68
N GLN A 151 13.45 -0.15 44.39
CA GLN A 151 13.18 -0.50 45.79
C GLN A 151 14.53 -0.50 46.51
#